data_AF-A0AA93HKL6-F1
#
_entry.id   AF-A0AA93HKL6-F1
#
_cell.length_a   1.000
_cell.length_b   1.000
_cell.length_c   1.000
_cell.angle_alpha   90.00
_cell.angle_beta   90.00
_cell.angle_gamma   90.00
#
_symmetry.space_group_name_H-M   'P 1'
#
loop_
_entity.id
_entity.type
_entity.pdbx_description
1 polymer ?
#
loop_
_entity_poly.entity_id
_entity_poly.type
_entity_poly.pdbx_seq_one_letter_code
_entity_poly.pdbx_strand_id
1 'polypeptide(L)'
;MRSRAAPADRIAARDLRWPGALALLLALGPALTWACAAVLEHRARADVAALAPAAEPLLARARAAADTRVAWAPQVERPTLGTTLERLATTLPAEDRLARVSSDPNGTLEVAILTADPDALRDALRREPVLAQLREAGQQRDEAVMRVTLRGRPQ
;
A
#
# COMPACT_ATOMS: atom_id res chain seq x y z
N MET A 1 -54.85 42.50 -54.96
CA MET A 1 -54.21 42.32 -53.63
C MET A 1 -54.47 40.92 -53.14
N ARG A 2 -53.43 40.26 -52.62
CA ARG A 2 -53.41 38.87 -52.16
C ARG A 2 -54.30 38.68 -50.92
N SER A 3 -54.96 37.54 -50.85
CA SER A 3 -55.31 36.90 -49.57
C SER A 3 -55.11 35.40 -49.75
N ARG A 4 -53.91 34.95 -49.41
CA ARG A 4 -53.53 33.54 -49.34
C ARG A 4 -54.04 33.05 -47.99
N ALA A 5 -55.19 32.39 -47.97
CA ALA A 5 -55.67 31.73 -46.78
C ALA A 5 -54.69 30.59 -46.44
N ALA A 6 -53.98 30.74 -45.32
CA ALA A 6 -53.16 29.68 -44.75
C ALA A 6 -54.08 28.53 -44.33
N PRO A 7 -53.76 27.26 -44.65
CA PRO A 7 -54.44 26.16 -44.02
C PRO A 7 -54.06 26.19 -42.53
N ALA A 8 -55.03 26.57 -41.71
CA ALA A 8 -54.93 26.44 -40.26
C ALA A 8 -54.54 24.99 -39.96
N ASP A 9 -53.41 24.85 -39.29
CA ASP A 9 -52.90 23.60 -38.75
C ASP A 9 -53.91 23.10 -37.71
N ARG A 10 -54.98 22.46 -38.19
CA ARG A 10 -55.87 21.68 -37.36
C ARG A 10 -55.09 20.42 -37.04
N ILE A 11 -54.22 20.53 -36.04
CA ILE A 11 -53.85 19.39 -35.21
C ILE A 11 -55.19 18.89 -34.69
N ALA A 12 -55.76 17.93 -35.42
CA ALA A 12 -56.98 17.26 -35.07
C ALA A 12 -56.85 16.87 -33.59
N ALA A 13 -57.92 17.06 -32.83
CA ALA A 13 -58.08 16.45 -31.52
C ALA A 13 -58.00 14.93 -31.71
N ARG A 14 -56.77 14.44 -31.84
CA ARG A 14 -56.41 13.08 -32.15
C ARG A 14 -56.51 12.38 -30.82
N ASP A 15 -57.35 11.36 -30.74
CA ASP A 15 -57.63 10.61 -29.52
C ASP A 15 -56.33 10.26 -28.79
N LEU A 16 -55.93 11.12 -27.86
CA LEU A 16 -54.64 11.06 -27.17
C LEU A 16 -54.63 9.94 -26.13
N ARG A 17 -55.78 9.29 -25.95
CA ARG A 17 -56.02 8.17 -25.03
C ARG A 17 -55.11 6.99 -25.37
N TRP A 18 -54.95 6.68 -26.66
CA TRP A 18 -54.12 5.56 -27.11
C TRP A 18 -52.61 5.81 -27.00
N PRO A 19 -52.05 6.91 -27.57
CA PRO A 19 -50.62 7.21 -27.39
C PRO A 19 -50.27 7.52 -25.93
N GLY A 20 -51.18 8.13 -25.16
CA GLY A 20 -51.01 8.35 -23.73
C GLY A 20 -50.94 7.04 -22.95
N ALA A 21 -51.84 6.08 -23.22
CA ALA A 21 -51.80 4.76 -22.58
C ALA A 21 -50.52 3.99 -22.91
N LEU A 22 -50.05 4.05 -24.15
CA LEU A 22 -48.79 3.41 -24.56
C LEU A 22 -47.57 4.04 -23.88
N ALA A 23 -47.51 5.36 -23.81
CA ALA A 23 -46.44 6.07 -23.10
C ALA A 23 -46.43 5.73 -21.60
N LEU A 24 -47.62 5.62 -20.99
CA LEU A 24 -47.77 5.24 -19.59
C LEU A 24 -47.32 3.80 -19.35
N LEU A 25 -47.66 2.88 -20.26
CA LEU A 25 -47.21 1.49 -20.21
C LEU A 25 -45.69 1.37 -20.36
N LEU A 26 -45.09 2.19 -21.23
CA LEU A 26 -43.63 2.22 -21.45
C LEU A 26 -42.89 2.80 -20.24
N ALA A 27 -43.45 3.85 -19.61
CA ALA A 27 -42.89 4.47 -18.41
C ALA A 27 -43.09 3.63 -17.14
N LEU A 28 -44.10 2.74 -17.13
CA LEU A 28 -44.43 1.91 -15.98
C LEU A 28 -43.27 0.97 -15.60
N GLY A 29 -42.56 0.41 -16.58
CA GLY A 29 -41.41 -0.47 -16.34
C GLY A 29 -40.31 0.22 -15.52
N PRO A 30 -39.68 1.30 -16.04
CA PRO A 30 -38.68 2.07 -15.31
C PRO A 30 -39.18 2.61 -13.96
N ALA A 31 -40.44 3.05 -13.90
CA ALA A 31 -41.02 3.54 -12.65
C ALA A 31 -41.13 2.44 -11.58
N LEU A 32 -41.57 1.23 -11.97
CA LEU A 32 -41.62 0.09 -11.05
C LEU A 32 -40.23 -0.35 -10.61
N THR A 33 -39.25 -0.38 -11.53
CA THR A 33 -37.87 -0.72 -11.19
C THR A 33 -37.28 0.27 -10.19
N TRP A 34 -37.50 1.57 -10.42
CA TRP A 34 -37.04 2.61 -9.50
C TRP A 34 -37.71 2.50 -8.13
N ALA A 35 -39.03 2.28 -8.10
CA ALA A 35 -39.78 2.08 -6.86
C ALA A 35 -39.29 0.84 -6.09
N CYS A 36 -39.01 -0.27 -6.79
CA CYS A 36 -38.47 -1.48 -6.19
C CYS A 36 -37.08 -1.25 -5.60
N ALA A 37 -36.20 -0.57 -6.35
CA ALA A 37 -34.86 -0.23 -5.89
C ALA A 37 -34.90 0.66 -4.64
N ALA A 38 -35.78 1.67 -4.62
CA ALA A 38 -35.95 2.55 -3.46
C ALA A 38 -36.43 1.78 -2.21
N VAL A 39 -37.35 0.83 -2.38
CA VAL A 39 -37.83 -0.03 -1.28
C VAL A 39 -36.72 -0.94 -0.78
N LEU A 40 -35.96 -1.57 -1.68
CA LEU A 40 -34.83 -2.44 -1.32
C LEU A 40 -33.73 -1.67 -0.61
N GLU A 41 -33.39 -0.48 -1.10
CA GLU A 41 -32.40 0.40 -0.48
C GLU A 41 -32.85 0.83 0.92
N HIS A 42 -34.13 1.21 1.08
CA HIS A 42 -34.65 1.59 2.39
C HIS A 42 -34.60 0.42 3.39
N ARG A 43 -34.96 -0.79 2.95
CA ARG A 43 -34.86 -2.00 3.78
C ARG A 43 -33.42 -2.32 4.13
N ALA A 44 -32.51 -2.29 3.17
CA ALA A 44 -31.09 -2.53 3.41
C ALA A 44 -30.51 -1.52 4.43
N ARG A 45 -30.88 -0.24 4.33
CA ARG A 45 -30.48 0.77 5.31
C ARG A 45 -31.08 0.50 6.69
N ALA A 46 -32.32 0.06 6.77
CA ALA A 46 -32.96 -0.31 8.04
C ALA A 46 -32.29 -1.54 8.68
N ASP A 47 -31.97 -2.56 7.89
CA ASP A 47 -31.26 -3.76 8.34
C ASP A 47 -29.85 -3.41 8.85
N VAL A 48 -29.12 -2.57 8.11
CA VAL A 48 -27.82 -2.06 8.55
C VAL A 48 -27.95 -1.25 9.83
N ALA A 49 -28.94 -0.38 9.97
CA ALA A 49 -29.16 0.41 11.17
C ALA A 49 -29.54 -0.48 12.38
N ALA A 50 -30.28 -1.57 12.17
CA ALA A 50 -30.61 -2.54 13.21
C ALA A 50 -29.38 -3.33 13.67
N LEU A 51 -28.46 -3.65 12.75
CA LEU A 51 -27.24 -4.42 13.04
C LEU A 51 -26.07 -3.55 13.53
N ALA A 52 -26.05 -2.26 13.20
CA ALA A 52 -25.02 -1.30 13.59
C ALA A 52 -24.68 -1.33 15.10
N PRO A 53 -25.63 -1.29 16.05
CA PRO A 53 -25.31 -1.29 17.48
C PRO A 53 -24.61 -2.57 17.94
N ALA A 54 -24.89 -3.72 17.31
CA ALA A 54 -24.22 -4.99 17.62
C ALA A 54 -22.84 -5.10 16.94
N ALA A 55 -22.67 -4.47 15.77
CA ALA A 55 -21.43 -4.51 14.99
C ALA A 55 -20.38 -3.49 15.46
N GLU A 56 -20.79 -2.36 16.04
CA GLU A 56 -19.89 -1.28 16.48
C GLU A 56 -18.73 -1.74 17.40
N PRO A 57 -18.94 -2.57 18.44
CA PRO A 57 -17.83 -3.06 19.25
C PRO A 57 -16.86 -3.97 18.47
N LEU A 58 -17.35 -4.73 17.49
CA LEU A 58 -16.50 -5.57 16.65
C LEU A 58 -15.69 -4.72 15.66
N LEU A 59 -16.29 -3.69 15.09
CA LEU A 59 -15.60 -2.72 14.23
C LEU A 59 -14.54 -1.94 15.00
N ALA A 60 -14.82 -1.53 16.25
CA ALA A 60 -13.84 -0.88 17.11
C ALA A 60 -12.63 -1.78 17.39
N ARG A 61 -12.86 -3.07 17.69
CA ARG A 61 -11.78 -4.06 17.85
C ARG A 61 -10.98 -4.27 16.57
N ALA A 62 -11.66 -4.36 15.43
CA ALA A 62 -11.01 -4.52 14.13
C ALA A 62 -10.14 -3.30 13.78
N ARG A 63 -10.63 -2.08 14.03
CA ARG A 63 -9.87 -0.82 13.88
C ARG A 63 -8.64 -0.81 14.78
N ALA A 64 -8.79 -1.12 16.07
CA ALA A 64 -7.65 -1.20 16.99
C ALA A 64 -6.60 -2.24 16.56
N ALA A 65 -7.03 -3.40 16.04
CA ALA A 65 -6.13 -4.43 15.51
C ALA A 65 -5.46 -4.01 14.18
N ALA A 66 -6.10 -3.16 13.39
CA ALA A 66 -5.51 -2.57 12.19
C ALA A 66 -4.49 -1.48 12.55
N ASP A 67 -4.83 -0.60 13.48
CA ASP A 67 -3.97 0.49 13.96
C ASP A 67 -2.68 -0.05 14.59
N THR A 68 -2.81 -1.13 15.39
CA THR A 68 -1.64 -1.84 15.93
C THR A 68 -0.80 -2.45 14.80
N ARG A 69 -1.39 -3.09 13.79
CA ARG A 69 -0.61 -3.59 12.65
C ARG A 69 0.12 -2.47 11.88
N VAL A 70 -0.52 -1.34 11.65
CA VAL A 70 0.10 -0.18 11.00
C VAL A 70 1.25 0.39 11.84
N ALA A 71 1.08 0.44 13.16
CA ALA A 71 2.13 0.92 14.07
C ALA A 71 3.38 0.00 14.09
N TRP A 72 3.18 -1.30 13.89
CA TRP A 72 4.25 -2.30 13.94
C TRP A 72 4.88 -2.61 12.57
N ALA A 73 4.16 -2.39 11.46
CA ALA A 73 4.66 -2.59 10.10
C ALA A 73 6.07 -1.99 9.86
N PRO A 74 6.36 -0.72 10.21
CA PRO A 74 7.68 -0.12 9.99
C PRO A 74 8.77 -0.65 10.93
N GLN A 75 8.44 -1.51 11.90
CA GLN A 75 9.39 -2.16 12.81
C GLN A 75 9.70 -3.58 12.35
N VAL A 76 8.69 -4.27 11.80
CA VAL A 76 8.82 -5.63 11.24
C VAL A 76 9.49 -5.61 9.86
N GLU A 77 9.27 -4.58 9.05
CA GLU A 77 9.89 -4.43 7.73
C GLU A 77 11.35 -3.96 7.79
N ARG A 78 11.89 -3.62 8.97
CA ARG A 78 13.30 -3.26 9.10
C ARG A 78 14.16 -4.52 8.98
N PRO A 79 15.22 -4.51 8.14
CA PRO A 79 16.18 -5.60 8.12
C PRO A 79 16.72 -5.80 9.53
N THR A 80 16.49 -6.99 10.08
CA THR A 80 16.95 -7.33 11.42
C THR A 80 18.45 -7.54 11.39
N LEU A 81 19.11 -7.28 12.53
CA LEU A 81 20.56 -7.46 12.66
C LEU A 81 20.99 -8.87 12.22
N GLY A 82 20.17 -9.90 12.48
CA GLY A 82 20.41 -11.27 12.02
C GLY A 82 20.48 -11.41 10.51
N THR A 83 19.52 -10.83 9.77
CA THR A 83 19.53 -10.89 8.30
C THR A 83 20.73 -10.16 7.69
N THR A 84 21.19 -9.07 8.31
CA THR A 84 22.39 -8.36 7.86
C THR A 84 23.67 -9.15 8.16
N LEU A 85 23.75 -9.81 9.33
CA LEU A 85 24.86 -10.69 9.67
C LEU A 85 24.96 -11.89 8.72
N GLU A 86 23.83 -12.48 8.33
CA GLU A 86 23.81 -13.62 7.42
C GLU A 86 24.28 -13.24 6.01
N ARG A 87 23.88 -12.05 5.53
CA ARG A 87 24.42 -11.50 4.27
C ARG A 87 25.90 -11.19 4.36
N LEU A 88 26.36 -10.62 5.48
CA LEU A 88 27.79 -10.39 5.73
C LEU A 88 28.58 -11.71 5.70
N ALA A 89 28.10 -12.75 6.39
CA ALA A 89 28.74 -14.07 6.40
C ALA A 89 28.82 -14.69 5.00
N THR A 90 27.81 -14.47 4.15
CA THR A 90 27.78 -14.99 2.78
C THR A 90 28.67 -14.20 1.81
N THR A 91 28.88 -12.90 2.09
CA THR A 91 29.64 -11.99 1.20
C THR A 91 31.13 -11.95 1.54
N LEU A 92 31.49 -12.26 2.79
CA LEU A 92 32.88 -12.16 3.25
C LEU A 92 33.79 -13.23 2.61
N PRO A 93 35.00 -12.85 2.18
CA PRO A 93 36.05 -13.80 1.79
C PRO A 93 36.35 -14.80 2.93
N ALA A 94 36.68 -16.04 2.60
CA ALA A 94 36.92 -17.11 3.59
C ALA A 94 38.07 -16.81 4.58
N GLU A 95 39.00 -15.94 4.19
CA GLU A 95 40.15 -15.52 4.97
C GLU A 95 39.79 -14.44 6.02
N ASP A 96 38.68 -13.71 5.82
CA ASP A 96 38.30 -12.54 6.61
C ASP A 96 37.48 -12.93 7.85
N ARG A 97 37.67 -12.19 8.94
CA ARG A 97 36.99 -12.47 10.22
C ARG A 97 36.26 -11.25 10.76
N LEU A 98 35.07 -11.48 11.28
CA LEU A 98 34.29 -10.47 11.99
C LEU A 98 34.88 -10.29 13.40
N ALA A 99 35.38 -9.10 13.73
CA ALA A 99 35.90 -8.80 15.07
C ALA A 99 34.82 -8.23 16.00
N ARG A 100 33.95 -7.36 15.48
CA ARG A 100 32.90 -6.71 16.28
C ARG A 100 31.74 -6.28 15.40
N VAL A 101 30.53 -6.43 15.91
CA VAL A 101 29.33 -5.80 15.34
C VAL A 101 28.57 -5.12 16.45
N SER A 102 28.22 -3.86 16.23
CA SER A 102 27.32 -3.10 17.09
C SER A 102 26.28 -2.38 16.26
N SER A 103 25.05 -2.33 16.77
CA SER A 103 23.98 -1.52 16.20
C SER A 103 23.62 -0.42 17.19
N ASP A 104 23.54 0.80 16.68
CA ASP A 104 23.04 1.96 17.42
C ASP A 104 21.50 1.95 17.40
N PRO A 105 20.79 2.40 18.46
CA PRO A 105 19.34 2.62 18.46
C PRO A 105 18.80 3.46 17.28
N ASN A 106 19.65 4.27 16.65
CA ASN A 106 19.30 5.02 15.43
C ASN A 106 19.23 4.15 14.16
N GLY A 107 19.57 2.85 14.25
CA GLY A 107 19.61 1.91 13.13
C GLY A 107 20.92 1.96 12.34
N THR A 108 21.98 2.56 12.89
CA THR A 108 23.30 2.55 12.26
C THR A 108 24.05 1.30 12.69
N LEU A 109 24.56 0.53 11.73
CA LEU A 109 25.40 -0.64 11.97
C LEU A 109 26.87 -0.22 11.91
N GLU A 110 27.64 -0.65 12.89
CA GLU A 110 29.10 -0.55 12.92
C GLU A 110 29.68 -1.96 12.95
N VAL A 111 30.53 -2.27 11.97
CA VAL A 111 31.13 -3.59 11.77
C VAL A 111 32.65 -3.42 11.68
N ALA A 112 33.38 -4.13 12.53
CA ALA A 112 34.83 -4.24 12.44
C ALA A 112 35.22 -5.60 11.86
N ILE A 113 35.96 -5.58 10.76
CA ILE A 113 36.39 -6.77 10.02
C ILE A 113 37.91 -6.82 10.01
N LEU A 114 38.48 -7.96 10.34
CA LEU A 114 39.90 -8.27 10.20
C LEU A 114 40.10 -8.89 8.82
N THR A 115 40.93 -8.26 8.01
CA THR A 115 41.22 -8.70 6.65
C THR A 115 42.71 -8.58 6.36
N ALA A 116 43.25 -9.52 5.59
CA ALA A 116 44.60 -9.45 5.04
C ALA A 116 44.67 -8.57 3.79
N ASP A 117 43.55 -8.43 3.06
CA ASP A 117 43.43 -7.68 1.82
C ASP A 117 42.18 -6.76 1.86
N PRO A 118 42.35 -5.48 2.25
CA PRO A 118 41.24 -4.54 2.36
C PRO A 118 40.59 -4.22 1.01
N ASP A 119 41.29 -4.38 -0.10
CA ASP A 119 40.74 -4.06 -1.43
C ASP A 119 39.82 -5.18 -1.91
N ALA A 120 40.21 -6.44 -1.70
CA ALA A 120 39.32 -7.59 -1.94
C ALA A 120 38.04 -7.51 -1.11
N LEU A 121 38.14 -7.10 0.16
CA LEU A 121 36.99 -6.87 1.03
C LEU A 121 36.07 -5.77 0.49
N ARG A 122 36.63 -4.63 0.05
CA ARG A 122 35.86 -3.51 -0.53
C ARG A 122 35.11 -3.94 -1.79
N ASP A 123 35.75 -4.71 -2.66
CA ASP A 123 35.13 -5.19 -3.88
C ASP A 123 34.02 -6.20 -3.61
N ALA A 124 34.17 -7.06 -2.60
CA ALA A 124 33.12 -7.97 -2.16
C ALA A 124 31.90 -7.20 -1.61
N LEU A 125 32.13 -6.19 -0.77
CA LEU A 125 31.06 -5.38 -0.17
C LEU A 125 30.32 -4.51 -1.19
N ARG A 126 31.00 -4.01 -2.23
CA ARG A 126 30.35 -3.24 -3.32
C ARG A 126 29.42 -4.09 -4.19
N ARG A 127 29.68 -5.40 -4.29
CA ARG A 127 28.85 -6.31 -5.09
C ARG A 127 27.48 -6.57 -4.46
N GLU A 128 27.36 -6.43 -3.13
CA GLU A 128 26.10 -6.59 -2.41
C GLU A 128 25.45 -5.22 -2.13
N PRO A 129 24.31 -4.89 -2.75
CA PRO A 129 23.71 -3.56 -2.67
C PRO A 129 23.28 -3.16 -1.24
N VAL A 130 22.94 -4.12 -0.39
CA VAL A 130 22.58 -3.91 1.02
C VAL A 130 23.81 -3.49 1.86
N LEU A 131 25.00 -3.96 1.50
CA LEU A 131 26.26 -3.69 2.20
C LEU A 131 27.04 -2.53 1.58
N ALA A 132 26.78 -2.17 0.32
CA ALA A 132 27.41 -1.05 -0.38
C ALA A 132 27.16 0.32 0.29
N GLN A 133 26.12 0.43 1.13
CA GLN A 133 25.82 1.65 1.90
C GLN A 133 26.68 1.80 3.16
N LEU A 134 27.42 0.76 3.56
CA LEU A 134 28.36 0.82 4.67
C LEU A 134 29.61 1.61 4.23
N ARG A 135 29.85 2.75 4.87
CA ARG A 135 31.02 3.61 4.60
C ARG A 135 32.16 3.23 5.53
N GLU A 136 33.38 3.29 5.01
CA GLU A 136 34.57 3.11 5.84
C GLU A 136 34.69 4.28 6.82
N ALA A 137 34.63 3.98 8.12
CA ALA A 137 34.73 4.95 9.21
C ALA A 137 36.15 5.02 9.79
N GLY A 138 36.95 3.98 9.57
CA GLY A 138 38.34 3.94 9.99
C GLY A 138 39.03 2.66 9.58
N GLN A 139 40.35 2.72 9.50
CA GLN A 139 41.21 1.58 9.22
C GLN A 139 42.36 1.61 10.21
N GLN A 140 42.59 0.50 10.91
CA GLN A 140 43.68 0.36 11.87
C GLN A 140 44.49 -0.89 11.51
N ARG A 141 45.81 -0.73 11.41
CA ARG A 141 46.73 -1.84 11.21
C ARG A 141 47.02 -2.50 12.56
N ASP A 142 46.82 -3.81 12.65
CA ASP A 142 47.03 -4.59 13.86
C ASP A 142 47.95 -5.77 13.54
N GLU A 143 49.22 -5.68 13.98
CA GLU A 143 50.34 -6.62 13.73
C GLU A 143 50.51 -7.09 12.27
N ALA A 144 49.67 -8.03 11.82
CA ALA A 144 49.71 -8.68 10.50
C ALA A 144 48.39 -8.60 9.70
N VAL A 145 47.35 -7.98 10.24
CA VAL A 145 46.02 -7.86 9.61
C VAL A 145 45.48 -6.43 9.72
N MET A 146 44.69 -6.03 8.74
CA MET A 146 44.02 -4.74 8.72
C MET A 146 42.64 -4.87 9.36
N ARG A 147 42.37 -4.06 10.38
CA ARG A 147 41.04 -3.89 10.95
C ARG A 147 40.34 -2.75 10.22
N VAL A 148 39.32 -3.08 9.44
CA VAL A 148 38.48 -2.11 8.73
C VAL A 148 37.17 -1.94 9.52
N THR A 149 36.90 -0.71 9.93
CA THR A 149 35.65 -0.33 10.60
C THR A 149 34.71 0.30 9.57
N LEU A 150 33.57 -0.33 9.38
CA LEU A 150 32.53 0.10 8.45
C LEU A 150 31.33 0.59 9.26
N ARG A 151 30.78 1.75 8.88
CA ARG A 151 29.60 2.36 9.50
C ARG A 151 28.58 2.75 8.44
N GLY A 152 27.33 2.37 8.62
CA GLY A 152 26.26 2.78 7.74
C GLY A 152 24.91 2.19 8.11
N ARG A 153 23.88 2.55 7.35
CA ARG A 153 22.53 2.04 7.54
C ARG A 153 22.23 1.04 6.42
N PRO A 154 22.17 -0.27 6.69
CA PRO A 154 21.71 -1.25 5.71
C PRO A 154 20.21 -1.00 5.43
N GLN A 155 19.83 -0.94 4.16
CA GLN A 155 18.44 -0.79 3.70
C GLN A 155 17.95 -2.10 3.09
#